data_AF-C0ET98-F1
#
_entry.id   AF-C0ET98-F1
#
_cell.length_a   1.000
_cell.length_b   1.000
_cell.length_c   1.000
_cell.angle_alpha   90.00
_cell.angle_beta   90.00
_cell.angle_gamma   90.00
#
_symmetry.space_group_name_H-M   'P 1'
#
loop_
_entity.id
_entity.type
_entity.pdbx_description
1 polymer ?
#
loop_
_entity_poly.entity_id
_entity_poly.type
_entity_poly.pdbx_seq_one_letter_code
_entity_poly.pdbx_strand_id
1 'polypeptide(L)'
;MAVINASGKFRSFHSKSVPIVPVPKNVRQALNIERMYKNGIAKIEPSKTNSIYDRCYVFEEINYINKDESEKDIFLNQFMSWLKSMSVDFKITIANEFQSIDEFLKKIRGKQNSKVYPQIDRGIKEWTREKLENSNPNVTTLRYLTVSCRANSLDEATILLNALDTTIQQMFAKWRGKIILLNGEERLKCLHSLLRPGKKEEEQYIYLDESGKHDWKNDVMPQTIRQYSNFMIFDKTQYVSVLFGWKYSRTLKPDELMRSFSYVDFPSFITLDFSPVPADVINEKLIAAAMNNEKSISEEEEAKRKKNIIVSGPSYAKQRKKDEIEGYMDLVNDNDETGFFLNFLFVATAPDESTLAQRVEQLKETGKAQGVVISTADYTQLKALNTALPFAGRQVDYMRFFLSSSMVAMQPYFAQDILDPGGYFYGLNLTTKRLIFGNRKLLMNPHAIIVGHTGSGKSVLIKATEIFQTLISTSDDIL
;
A
#
# COMPACT_ATOMS: atom_id res chain seq x y z
N MET A 1 -0.24 -41.49 -5.50
CA MET A 1 -1.43 -40.61 -5.38
C MET A 1 -1.09 -39.19 -4.88
N ALA A 2 -0.05 -38.95 -4.08
CA ALA A 2 0.28 -37.62 -3.54
C ALA A 2 0.74 -36.56 -4.59
N VAL A 3 1.46 -36.96 -5.64
CA VAL A 3 2.06 -36.03 -6.62
C VAL A 3 1.03 -35.41 -7.60
N ILE A 4 -0.16 -36.00 -7.76
CA ILE A 4 -1.15 -35.59 -8.77
C ILE A 4 -1.86 -34.27 -8.39
N ASN A 5 -1.85 -33.85 -7.12
CA ASN A 5 -2.56 -32.64 -6.67
C ASN A 5 -1.65 -31.47 -6.22
N ALA A 6 -0.32 -31.56 -6.38
CA ALA A 6 0.60 -30.48 -5.99
C ALA A 6 0.27 -29.15 -6.70
N SER A 7 -0.13 -29.23 -7.98
CA SER A 7 -0.55 -28.05 -8.75
C SER A 7 -1.88 -27.46 -8.27
N GLY A 8 -2.79 -28.28 -7.74
CA GLY A 8 -4.07 -27.82 -7.20
C GLY A 8 -3.88 -27.13 -5.86
N LYS A 9 -3.10 -27.73 -4.95
CA LYS A 9 -2.73 -27.12 -3.67
C LYS A 9 -2.00 -25.79 -3.85
N PHE A 10 -1.01 -25.72 -4.74
CA PHE A 10 -0.31 -24.46 -5.01
C PHE A 10 -1.28 -23.39 -5.54
N ARG A 11 -2.24 -23.77 -6.40
CA ARG A 11 -3.24 -22.84 -6.94
C ARG A 11 -4.31 -22.42 -5.93
N SER A 12 -4.57 -23.17 -4.86
CA SER A 12 -5.60 -22.78 -3.89
C SER A 12 -5.26 -21.50 -3.13
N PHE A 13 -3.99 -21.11 -3.07
CA PHE A 13 -3.55 -19.82 -2.53
C PHE A 13 -3.91 -18.62 -3.42
N HIS A 14 -4.45 -18.83 -4.63
CA HIS A 14 -5.11 -17.79 -5.43
C HIS A 14 -6.58 -17.54 -5.05
N SER A 15 -7.06 -18.09 -3.93
CA SER A 15 -8.49 -18.07 -3.65
C SER A 15 -9.06 -16.65 -3.55
N LYS A 16 -10.20 -16.46 -4.21
CA LYS A 16 -11.02 -15.26 -4.10
C LYS A 16 -11.99 -15.42 -2.93
N SER A 17 -12.25 -14.33 -2.23
CA SER A 17 -13.31 -14.25 -1.23
C SER A 17 -14.68 -14.45 -1.89
N VAL A 18 -15.60 -15.07 -1.15
CA VAL A 18 -16.99 -15.24 -1.60
C VAL A 18 -17.68 -13.86 -1.62
N PRO A 19 -18.17 -13.39 -2.78
CA PRO A 19 -18.87 -12.10 -2.84
C PRO A 19 -20.19 -12.16 -2.06
N ILE A 20 -20.61 -11.02 -1.49
CA ILE A 20 -21.88 -10.93 -0.75
C ILE A 20 -23.06 -11.23 -1.66
N VAL A 21 -22.99 -10.73 -2.89
CA VAL A 21 -23.96 -10.98 -3.95
C VAL A 21 -23.24 -11.31 -5.26
N PRO A 22 -23.76 -12.21 -6.10
CA PRO A 22 -23.14 -12.53 -7.38
C PRO A 22 -23.01 -11.33 -8.32
N VAL A 23 -24.04 -10.48 -8.36
CA VAL A 23 -24.10 -9.24 -9.15
C VAL A 23 -24.77 -8.15 -8.30
N PRO A 24 -24.12 -7.00 -8.07
CA PRO A 24 -24.68 -5.91 -7.29
C PRO A 24 -25.84 -5.24 -8.04
N LYS A 25 -27.00 -5.13 -7.38
CA LYS A 25 -28.20 -4.46 -7.94
C LYS A 25 -28.30 -2.98 -7.55
N ASN A 26 -27.53 -2.55 -6.57
CA ASN A 26 -27.46 -1.19 -6.08
C ASN A 26 -26.05 -0.87 -5.59
N VAL A 27 -25.79 0.41 -5.31
CA VAL A 27 -24.44 0.86 -4.94
C VAL A 27 -23.97 0.29 -3.60
N ARG A 28 -24.86 0.08 -2.62
CA ARG A 28 -24.49 -0.55 -1.34
C ARG A 28 -23.95 -1.97 -1.52
N GLN A 29 -24.53 -2.72 -2.45
CA GLN A 29 -24.09 -4.09 -2.76
C GLN A 29 -22.76 -4.13 -3.52
N ALA A 30 -22.28 -3.00 -4.05
CA ALA A 30 -21.01 -2.94 -4.77
C ALA A 30 -19.78 -3.07 -3.85
N LEU A 31 -19.93 -2.88 -2.54
CA LEU A 31 -18.87 -3.08 -1.54
C LEU A 31 -19.03 -4.43 -0.83
N ASN A 32 -18.02 -5.29 -0.97
CA ASN A 32 -17.97 -6.65 -0.43
C ASN A 32 -17.46 -6.69 1.03
N ILE A 33 -18.15 -5.95 1.90
CA ILE A 33 -18.05 -6.09 3.36
C ILE A 33 -19.44 -6.44 3.89
N GLU A 34 -19.61 -7.61 4.51
CA GLU A 34 -20.90 -8.03 5.05
C GLU A 34 -21.26 -7.19 6.27
N ARG A 35 -20.32 -7.06 7.22
CA ARG A 35 -20.54 -6.34 8.47
C ARG A 35 -19.25 -5.72 8.99
N MET A 36 -19.34 -4.49 9.47
CA MET A 36 -18.29 -3.80 10.22
C MET A 36 -18.66 -3.81 11.71
N TYR A 37 -17.72 -4.17 12.58
CA TYR A 37 -17.89 -4.16 14.04
C TYR A 37 -17.15 -2.97 14.66
N LYS A 38 -17.64 -2.48 15.82
CA LYS A 38 -17.05 -1.32 16.51
C LYS A 38 -15.57 -1.50 16.85
N ASN A 39 -15.16 -2.72 17.19
CA ASN A 39 -13.76 -3.06 17.50
C ASN A 39 -12.83 -3.06 16.27
N GLY A 40 -13.31 -2.66 15.09
CA GLY A 40 -12.51 -2.57 13.87
C GLY A 40 -12.39 -3.87 13.09
N ILE A 41 -12.99 -4.97 13.56
CA ILE A 41 -13.08 -6.21 12.78
C ILE A 41 -14.16 -6.04 11.70
N ALA A 42 -13.91 -6.50 10.48
CA ALA A 42 -14.96 -6.65 9.48
C ALA A 42 -15.15 -8.11 9.09
N LYS A 43 -16.40 -8.53 8.91
CA LYS A 43 -16.77 -9.80 8.30
C LYS A 43 -16.97 -9.57 6.81
N ILE A 44 -16.24 -10.32 5.99
CA ILE A 44 -16.18 -10.10 4.54
C ILE A 44 -17.18 -10.98 3.79
N GLU A 45 -17.23 -12.27 4.16
CA GLU A 45 -18.00 -13.29 3.43
C GLU A 45 -19.34 -13.61 4.12
N PRO A 46 -20.44 -13.77 3.36
CA PRO A 46 -21.79 -13.99 3.89
C PRO A 46 -21.99 -15.34 4.59
N SER A 47 -21.02 -16.24 4.54
CA SER A 47 -21.10 -17.55 5.18
C SER A 47 -21.34 -17.41 6.70
N LYS A 48 -22.01 -18.40 7.29
CA LYS A 48 -22.20 -18.45 8.75
C LYS A 48 -20.98 -19.03 9.47
N THR A 49 -20.24 -19.90 8.81
CA THR A 49 -19.06 -20.58 9.33
C THR A 49 -17.89 -20.41 8.35
N ASN A 50 -16.67 -20.51 8.87
CA ASN A 50 -15.44 -20.39 8.09
C ASN A 50 -15.39 -19.14 7.17
N SER A 51 -15.90 -18.00 7.66
CA SER A 51 -15.87 -16.73 6.93
C SER A 51 -14.52 -16.04 7.10
N ILE A 52 -14.15 -15.24 6.09
CA ILE A 52 -13.04 -14.29 6.23
C ILE A 52 -13.46 -13.14 7.14
N TYR A 53 -12.65 -12.91 8.16
CA TYR A 53 -12.64 -11.71 8.98
C TYR A 53 -11.33 -10.97 8.78
N ASP A 54 -11.35 -9.66 8.92
CA ASP A 54 -10.15 -8.85 8.81
C ASP A 54 -10.05 -7.78 9.89
N ARG A 55 -8.87 -7.18 9.96
CA ARG A 55 -8.55 -6.02 10.78
C ARG A 55 -7.60 -5.13 10.02
N CYS A 56 -7.69 -3.82 10.24
CA CYS A 56 -6.88 -2.83 9.54
C CYS A 56 -6.16 -1.91 10.52
N TYR A 57 -4.94 -1.56 10.15
CA TYR A 57 -4.02 -0.71 10.89
C TYR A 57 -3.59 0.45 10.01
N VAL A 58 -3.28 1.58 10.63
CA VAL A 58 -2.53 2.67 9.99
C VAL A 58 -1.11 2.69 10.53
N PHE A 59 -0.11 2.88 9.68
CA PHE A 59 1.29 2.93 10.12
C PHE A 59 2.06 4.12 9.56
N GLU A 60 3.05 4.57 10.35
CA GLU A 60 3.91 5.70 10.01
C GLU A 60 4.96 5.30 8.97
N GLU A 61 5.39 6.27 8.17
CA GLU A 61 6.56 6.14 7.30
C GLU A 61 7.85 6.10 8.14
N ILE A 62 8.87 5.39 7.66
CA ILE A 62 10.21 5.38 8.26
C ILE A 62 11.22 5.97 7.27
N ASN A 63 12.30 6.53 7.81
CA ASN A 63 13.37 7.06 6.97
C ASN A 63 14.28 5.93 6.48
N TYR A 64 13.97 5.36 5.30
CA TYR A 64 14.70 4.26 4.68
C TYR A 64 15.78 4.76 3.71
N ILE A 65 15.47 5.71 2.83
CA ILE A 65 16.37 6.10 1.74
C ILE A 65 17.66 6.78 2.22
N ASN A 66 17.61 7.48 3.36
CA ASN A 66 18.75 8.20 3.93
C ASN A 66 19.64 7.30 4.81
N LYS A 67 19.38 5.99 4.85
CA LYS A 67 20.20 5.02 5.55
C LYS A 67 21.43 4.64 4.74
N ASP A 68 22.52 4.34 5.41
CA ASP A 68 23.71 3.74 4.79
C ASP A 68 23.37 2.32 4.28
N GLU A 69 24.16 1.80 3.33
CA GLU A 69 23.90 0.49 2.70
C GLU A 69 23.77 -0.65 3.73
N SER A 70 24.64 -0.67 4.75
CA SER A 70 24.58 -1.67 5.81
C SER A 70 23.29 -1.59 6.63
N GLU A 71 22.80 -0.37 6.92
CA GLU A 71 21.53 -0.18 7.61
C GLU A 71 20.33 -0.56 6.73
N LYS A 72 20.40 -0.30 5.42
CA LYS A 72 19.40 -0.75 4.45
C LYS A 72 19.34 -2.27 4.43
N ASP A 73 20.47 -2.95 4.32
CA ASP A 73 20.54 -4.42 4.33
C ASP A 73 19.96 -5.01 5.62
N ILE A 74 20.27 -4.42 6.78
CA ILE A 74 19.67 -4.83 8.07
C ILE A 74 18.14 -4.67 8.01
N PHE A 75 17.65 -3.53 7.54
CA PHE A 75 16.22 -3.29 7.43
C PHE A 75 15.53 -4.26 6.46
N LEU A 76 16.10 -4.47 5.28
CA LEU A 76 15.57 -5.36 4.25
C LEU A 76 15.52 -6.82 4.74
N ASN A 77 16.52 -7.27 5.49
CA ASN A 77 16.49 -8.59 6.14
C ASN A 77 15.43 -8.69 7.23
N GLN A 78 15.24 -7.64 8.04
CA GLN A 78 14.16 -7.60 9.04
C GLN A 78 12.77 -7.59 8.38
N PHE A 79 12.61 -6.86 7.27
CA PHE A 79 11.38 -6.84 6.47
C PHE A 79 11.09 -8.21 5.87
N MET A 80 12.12 -8.89 5.34
CA MET A 80 11.99 -10.27 4.86
C MET A 80 11.56 -11.22 5.99
N SER A 81 12.18 -11.10 7.17
CA SER A 81 11.79 -11.92 8.34
C SER A 81 10.34 -11.66 8.76
N TRP A 82 9.88 -10.41 8.70
CA TRP A 82 8.47 -10.07 8.94
C TRP A 82 7.54 -10.69 7.89
N LEU A 83 7.87 -10.60 6.61
CA LEU A 83 7.10 -11.26 5.54
C LEU A 83 6.97 -12.77 5.82
N LYS A 84 8.09 -13.44 6.13
CA LYS A 84 8.10 -14.88 6.46
C LYS A 84 7.27 -15.22 7.71
N SER A 85 7.17 -14.29 8.67
CA SER A 85 6.35 -14.49 9.88
C SER A 85 4.85 -14.39 9.63
N MET A 86 4.42 -13.82 8.49
CA MET A 86 3.01 -13.71 8.12
C MET A 86 2.50 -15.01 7.52
N SER A 87 1.66 -15.72 8.26
CA SER A 87 1.00 -16.96 7.83
C SER A 87 -0.42 -16.76 7.28
N VAL A 88 -0.89 -15.51 7.25
CA VAL A 88 -2.24 -15.14 6.81
C VAL A 88 -2.20 -14.24 5.60
N ASP A 89 -3.30 -14.18 4.84
CA ASP A 89 -3.45 -13.19 3.78
C ASP A 89 -3.47 -11.78 4.37
N PHE A 90 -2.67 -10.87 3.79
CA PHE A 90 -2.56 -9.50 4.22
C PHE A 90 -2.40 -8.55 3.04
N LYS A 91 -2.66 -7.26 3.28
CA LYS A 91 -2.53 -6.20 2.29
C LYS A 91 -1.75 -5.04 2.86
N ILE A 92 -0.88 -4.47 2.04
CA ILE A 92 -0.26 -3.18 2.30
C ILE A 92 -0.84 -2.19 1.28
N THR A 93 -1.54 -1.18 1.77
CA THR A 93 -2.12 -0.12 0.93
C THR A 93 -1.42 1.20 1.19
N ILE A 94 -0.90 1.83 0.16
CA ILE A 94 -0.35 3.19 0.20
C ILE A 94 -1.35 4.10 -0.48
N ALA A 95 -2.00 4.94 0.32
CA ALA A 95 -3.12 5.77 -0.10
C ALA A 95 -2.75 7.24 -0.13
N ASN A 96 -2.85 7.82 -1.31
CA ASN A 96 -2.75 9.24 -1.58
C ASN A 96 -4.15 9.84 -1.46
N GLU A 97 -4.50 10.31 -0.28
CA GLU A 97 -5.79 10.92 0.02
C GLU A 97 -5.77 12.41 -0.28
N PHE A 98 -6.89 12.93 -0.78
CA PHE A 98 -7.03 14.36 -1.02
C PHE A 98 -6.88 15.16 0.28
N GLN A 99 -6.07 16.20 0.23
CA GLN A 99 -5.91 17.17 1.30
C GLN A 99 -6.09 18.58 0.76
N SER A 100 -6.99 19.34 1.38
CA SER A 100 -7.10 20.77 1.11
C SER A 100 -5.87 21.49 1.68
N ILE A 101 -5.10 22.17 0.82
CA ILE A 101 -3.94 22.98 1.23
C ILE A 101 -4.36 24.04 2.23
N ASP A 102 -5.49 24.72 1.98
CA ASP A 102 -5.92 25.84 2.81
C ASP A 102 -6.33 25.38 4.21
N GLU A 103 -6.97 24.21 4.33
CA GLU A 103 -7.29 23.61 5.63
C GLU A 103 -6.03 23.10 6.33
N PHE A 104 -5.13 22.46 5.59
CA PHE A 104 -3.85 21.99 6.11
C PHE A 104 -3.02 23.13 6.69
N LEU A 105 -2.84 24.21 5.94
CA LEU A 105 -2.12 25.41 6.40
C LEU A 105 -2.83 26.10 7.56
N LYS A 106 -4.17 26.07 7.63
CA LYS A 106 -4.92 26.58 8.79
C LYS A 106 -4.69 25.74 10.04
N LYS A 107 -4.64 24.41 9.91
CA LYS A 107 -4.47 23.47 11.03
C LYS A 107 -3.06 23.50 11.61
N ILE A 108 -2.05 23.67 10.75
CA ILE A 108 -0.64 23.65 11.18
C ILE A 108 -0.18 25.01 11.71
N ARG A 109 -0.70 26.12 11.17
CA ARG A 109 -0.28 27.46 11.60
C ARG A 109 -1.02 27.91 12.86
N GLY A 110 -0.27 28.21 13.92
CA GLY A 110 -0.74 29.08 14.99
C GLY A 110 -0.96 30.49 14.44
N LYS A 111 -2.10 31.11 14.70
CA LYS A 111 -2.43 32.49 14.25
C LYS A 111 -2.71 33.41 15.43
N GLN A 112 -1.85 33.36 16.44
CA GLN A 112 -2.09 34.10 17.67
C GLN A 112 -1.92 35.62 17.46
N ASN A 113 -0.84 36.02 16.78
CA ASN A 113 -0.42 37.43 16.66
C ASN A 113 -0.35 37.95 15.21
N SER A 114 -0.97 37.25 14.24
CA SER A 114 -0.95 37.67 12.82
C SER A 114 -1.46 39.11 12.59
N LYS A 115 -2.34 39.63 13.46
CA LYS A 115 -2.83 41.03 13.39
C LYS A 115 -1.79 42.05 13.87
N VAL A 116 -0.91 41.66 14.79
CA VAL A 116 0.14 42.52 15.37
C VAL A 116 1.32 42.63 14.40
N TYR A 117 1.65 41.55 13.70
CA TYR A 117 2.78 41.49 12.74
C TYR A 117 2.33 41.14 11.31
N PRO A 118 1.51 42.00 10.66
CA PRO A 118 0.89 41.68 9.37
C PRO A 118 1.88 41.53 8.21
N GLN A 119 2.99 42.27 8.23
CA GLN A 119 4.03 42.16 7.18
C GLN A 119 4.80 40.85 7.27
N ILE A 120 5.14 40.42 8.49
CA ILE A 120 5.86 39.16 8.71
C ILE A 120 4.94 37.98 8.35
N ASP A 121 3.66 38.04 8.72
CA ASP A 121 2.67 37.01 8.39
C ASP A 121 2.47 36.89 6.87
N ARG A 122 2.45 38.02 6.16
CA ARG A 122 2.42 38.03 4.69
C ARG A 122 3.69 37.41 4.10
N GLY A 123 4.88 37.79 4.57
CA GLY A 123 6.14 37.27 4.07
C GLY A 123 6.29 35.76 4.26
N ILE A 124 5.91 35.22 5.42
CA ILE A 124 5.91 33.76 5.66
C ILE A 124 4.87 33.06 4.77
N LYS A 125 3.70 33.66 4.55
CA LYS A 125 2.69 33.13 3.63
C LYS A 125 3.22 33.04 2.21
N GLU A 126 3.83 34.10 1.71
CA GLU A 126 4.44 34.16 0.37
C GLU A 126 5.57 33.14 0.25
N TRP A 127 6.48 33.08 1.23
CA TRP A 127 7.58 32.10 1.24
C TRP A 127 7.08 30.65 1.26
N THR A 128 6.07 30.34 2.09
CA THR A 128 5.47 29.01 2.08
C THR A 128 4.80 28.71 0.74
N ARG A 129 4.13 29.71 0.12
CA ARG A 129 3.42 29.55 -1.16
C ARG A 129 4.37 29.35 -2.33
N GLU A 130 5.49 30.07 -2.37
CA GLU A 130 6.58 29.87 -3.33
C GLU A 130 7.16 28.45 -3.24
N LYS A 131 7.31 27.91 -2.02
CA LYS A 131 7.73 26.52 -1.83
C LYS A 131 6.63 25.51 -2.16
N LEU A 132 5.36 25.89 -1.99
CA LEU A 132 4.21 25.08 -2.41
C LEU A 132 4.12 24.92 -3.93
N GLU A 133 4.50 25.93 -4.71
CA GLU A 133 4.56 25.85 -6.18
C GLU A 133 5.54 24.77 -6.67
N ASN A 134 6.53 24.43 -5.85
CA ASN A 134 7.54 23.39 -6.10
C ASN A 134 7.27 22.10 -5.29
N SER A 135 6.04 21.93 -4.77
CA SER A 135 5.64 20.86 -3.85
C SER A 135 4.32 20.22 -4.27
N ASN A 136 4.01 19.07 -3.69
CA ASN A 136 2.77 18.31 -3.90
C ASN A 136 1.85 18.37 -2.66
N PRO A 137 1.15 19.48 -2.41
CA PRO A 137 0.43 19.72 -1.15
C PRO A 137 -1.01 19.21 -1.13
N ASN A 138 -1.54 18.75 -2.26
CA ASN A 138 -2.95 18.34 -2.38
C ASN A 138 -3.23 16.93 -1.91
N VAL A 139 -2.19 16.22 -1.44
CA VAL A 139 -2.27 14.79 -1.16
C VAL A 139 -1.50 14.43 0.11
N THR A 140 -2.18 13.80 1.07
CA THR A 140 -1.55 13.13 2.21
C THR A 140 -1.41 11.64 1.91
N THR A 141 -0.22 11.08 2.13
CA THR A 141 -0.03 9.63 2.01
C THR A 141 -0.26 8.95 3.35
N LEU A 142 -1.28 8.12 3.43
CA LEU A 142 -1.52 7.19 4.53
C LEU A 142 -1.12 5.77 4.11
N ARG A 143 -0.68 4.96 5.07
CA ARG A 143 -0.32 3.56 4.84
C ARG A 143 -1.15 2.67 5.73
N TYR A 144 -1.76 1.67 5.12
CA TYR A 144 -2.63 0.74 5.78
C TYR A 144 -2.06 -0.68 5.71
N LEU A 145 -2.09 -1.40 6.82
CA LEU A 145 -1.87 -2.83 6.87
C LEU A 145 -3.20 -3.50 7.19
N THR A 146 -3.71 -4.32 6.27
CA THR A 146 -4.90 -5.15 6.52
C THR A 146 -4.46 -6.59 6.68
N VAL A 147 -4.85 -7.26 7.76
CA VAL A 147 -4.61 -8.70 7.97
C VAL A 147 -5.93 -9.42 8.08
N SER A 148 -5.96 -10.67 7.62
CA SER A 148 -7.18 -11.47 7.61
C SER A 148 -7.01 -12.79 8.34
N CYS A 149 -8.13 -13.41 8.71
CA CYS A 149 -8.18 -14.77 9.21
C CYS A 149 -9.50 -15.42 8.78
N ARG A 150 -9.52 -16.76 8.75
CA ARG A 150 -10.77 -17.51 8.64
C ARG A 150 -11.21 -17.95 10.03
N ALA A 151 -12.47 -17.72 10.35
CA ALA A 151 -13.04 -18.09 11.64
C ALA A 151 -14.53 -18.45 11.51
N ASN A 152 -15.06 -19.19 12.49
CA ASN A 152 -16.47 -19.57 12.53
C ASN A 152 -17.33 -18.52 13.26
N SER A 153 -16.73 -17.68 14.10
CA SER A 153 -17.42 -16.62 14.83
C SER A 153 -16.56 -15.37 14.97
N LEU A 154 -17.19 -14.26 15.38
CA LEU A 154 -16.48 -13.03 15.73
C LEU A 154 -15.51 -13.25 16.91
N ASP A 155 -15.90 -14.06 17.89
CA ASP A 155 -15.07 -14.31 19.08
C ASP A 155 -13.79 -15.06 18.72
N GLU A 156 -13.91 -16.10 17.88
CA GLU A 156 -12.75 -16.84 17.36
C GLU A 156 -11.86 -15.93 16.51
N ALA A 157 -12.45 -15.12 15.61
CA ALA A 157 -11.71 -14.14 14.82
C ALA A 157 -10.95 -13.15 15.71
N THR A 158 -11.58 -12.68 16.80
CA THR A 158 -10.98 -11.74 17.74
C THR A 158 -9.76 -12.33 18.41
N ILE A 159 -9.81 -13.59 18.85
CA ILE A 159 -8.67 -14.30 19.47
C ILE A 159 -7.51 -14.40 18.47
N LEU A 160 -7.78 -14.88 17.25
CA LEU A 160 -6.75 -15.05 16.21
C LEU A 160 -6.09 -13.72 15.82
N LEU A 161 -6.90 -12.66 15.62
CA LEU A 161 -6.40 -11.35 15.23
C LEU A 161 -5.64 -10.64 16.37
N ASN A 162 -6.01 -10.88 17.63
CA ASN A 162 -5.26 -10.35 18.78
C ASN A 162 -3.89 -11.03 18.95
N ALA A 163 -3.78 -12.31 18.63
CA ALA A 163 -2.48 -12.99 18.62
C ALA A 163 -1.55 -12.38 17.56
N LEU A 164 -2.05 -12.12 16.35
CA LEU A 164 -1.32 -11.45 15.28
C LEU A 164 -0.92 -10.01 15.64
N ASP A 165 -1.80 -9.28 16.35
CA ASP A 165 -1.56 -7.90 16.77
C ASP A 165 -0.25 -7.76 17.56
N THR A 166 -0.01 -8.68 18.50
CA THR A 166 1.21 -8.67 19.32
C THR A 166 2.46 -8.81 18.45
N THR A 167 2.44 -9.72 17.48
CA THR A 167 3.56 -9.94 16.54
C THR A 167 3.78 -8.71 15.65
N ILE A 168 2.72 -8.11 15.14
CA ILE A 168 2.78 -6.90 14.30
C ILE A 168 3.41 -5.74 15.08
N GLN A 169 2.92 -5.45 16.29
CA GLN A 169 3.43 -4.36 17.13
C GLN A 169 4.92 -4.53 17.44
N GLN A 170 5.36 -5.75 17.78
CA GLN A 170 6.76 -6.04 18.06
C GLN A 170 7.67 -5.81 16.83
N MET A 171 7.20 -6.16 15.64
CA MET A 171 8.00 -6.00 14.41
C MET A 171 8.11 -4.53 13.99
N PHE A 172 7.02 -3.76 14.07
CA PHE A 172 7.05 -2.32 13.79
C PHE A 172 7.91 -1.55 14.81
N ALA A 173 7.88 -1.95 16.08
CA ALA A 173 8.76 -1.38 17.11
C ALA A 173 10.25 -1.60 16.80
N LYS A 174 10.64 -2.75 16.23
CA LYS A 174 12.03 -3.01 15.79
C LYS A 174 12.49 -2.03 14.71
N TRP A 175 11.58 -1.62 13.83
CA TRP A 175 11.85 -0.61 12.79
C TRP A 175 11.78 0.82 13.29
N ARG A 176 11.50 1.03 14.59
CA ARG A 176 11.18 2.34 15.17
C ARG A 176 10.00 3.02 14.48
N GLY A 177 9.12 2.24 13.84
CA GLY A 177 7.87 2.70 13.26
C GLY A 177 6.73 2.55 14.25
N LYS A 178 5.69 3.38 14.09
CA LYS A 178 4.43 3.22 14.84
C LYS A 178 3.37 2.61 13.95
N ILE A 179 2.55 1.76 14.54
CA ILE A 179 1.37 1.17 13.91
C ILE A 179 0.20 1.22 14.90
N ILE A 180 -0.94 1.72 14.42
CA ILE A 180 -2.12 1.98 15.23
C ILE A 180 -3.27 1.17 14.66
N LEU A 181 -3.95 0.44 15.55
CA LEU A 181 -5.15 -0.31 15.22
C LEU A 181 -6.33 0.66 14.98
N LEU A 182 -7.02 0.49 13.85
CA LEU A 182 -8.23 1.27 13.55
C LEU A 182 -9.48 0.59 14.11
N ASN A 183 -10.33 1.38 14.75
CA ASN A 183 -11.67 0.96 15.13
C ASN A 183 -12.65 0.96 13.94
N GLY A 184 -13.88 0.49 14.16
CA GLY A 184 -14.86 0.33 13.08
C GLY A 184 -15.17 1.63 12.35
N GLU A 185 -15.38 2.73 13.06
CA GLU A 185 -15.73 4.03 12.46
C GLU A 185 -14.54 4.67 11.76
N GLU A 186 -13.34 4.54 12.31
CA GLU A 186 -12.09 4.98 11.67
C GLU A 186 -11.86 4.26 10.34
N ARG A 187 -12.15 2.95 10.29
CA ARG A 187 -12.11 2.19 9.04
C ARG A 187 -13.16 2.68 8.03
N LEU A 188 -14.37 3.02 8.48
CA LEU A 188 -15.39 3.58 7.60
C LEU A 188 -14.96 4.94 7.01
N LYS A 189 -14.36 5.81 7.83
CA LYS A 189 -13.80 7.08 7.37
C LYS A 189 -12.69 6.87 6.35
N CYS A 190 -11.76 5.95 6.61
CA CYS A 190 -10.74 5.55 5.64
C CYS A 190 -11.35 5.11 4.29
N LEU A 191 -12.34 4.21 4.30
CA LEU A 191 -13.00 3.78 3.08
C LEU A 191 -13.70 4.93 2.35
N HIS A 192 -14.33 5.85 3.10
CA HIS A 192 -14.96 7.04 2.55
C HIS A 192 -13.96 7.96 1.87
N SER A 193 -12.82 8.27 2.51
CA SER A 193 -11.78 9.14 1.95
C SER A 193 -11.22 8.60 0.62
N LEU A 194 -11.16 7.28 0.45
CA LEU A 194 -10.72 6.62 -0.80
C LEU A 194 -11.79 6.58 -1.89
N LEU A 195 -13.05 6.38 -1.51
CA LEU A 195 -14.18 6.25 -2.44
C LEU A 195 -14.78 7.60 -2.85
N ARG A 196 -14.61 8.63 -2.00
CA ARG A 196 -15.19 9.96 -2.12
C ARG A 196 -14.14 11.06 -1.83
N PRO A 197 -12.99 11.08 -2.54
CA PRO A 197 -11.95 12.07 -2.36
C PRO A 197 -12.49 13.50 -2.51
N GLY A 198 -12.06 14.38 -1.60
CA GLY A 198 -12.49 15.78 -1.57
C GLY A 198 -13.76 16.06 -0.77
N LYS A 199 -14.46 15.03 -0.28
CA LYS A 199 -15.73 15.19 0.48
C LYS A 199 -15.55 15.03 1.99
N LYS A 200 -14.42 15.50 2.55
CA LYS A 200 -14.04 15.27 3.96
C LYS A 200 -15.07 15.73 4.98
N GLU A 201 -15.82 16.77 4.67
CA GLU A 201 -16.92 17.30 5.51
C GLU A 201 -18.03 16.26 5.77
N GLU A 202 -18.17 15.25 4.92
CA GLU A 202 -19.15 14.17 5.09
C GLU A 202 -18.74 13.15 6.16
N GLU A 203 -17.46 13.10 6.55
CA GLU A 203 -16.95 12.15 7.57
C GLU A 203 -17.63 12.32 8.94
N GLN A 204 -18.21 13.51 9.21
CA GLN A 204 -18.94 13.79 10.45
C GLN A 204 -20.27 13.01 10.56
N TYR A 205 -20.81 12.54 9.45
CA TYR A 205 -22.07 11.79 9.41
C TYR A 205 -21.87 10.28 9.45
N ILE A 206 -20.62 9.79 9.46
CA ILE A 206 -20.30 8.37 9.46
C ILE A 206 -20.34 7.85 10.90
N TYR A 207 -21.22 6.87 11.17
CA TYR A 207 -21.30 6.19 12.46
C TYR A 207 -21.72 4.72 12.29
N LEU A 208 -21.38 3.90 13.29
CA LEU A 208 -21.83 2.50 13.34
C LEU A 208 -23.07 2.36 14.24
N ASP A 209 -24.21 2.03 13.63
CA ASP A 209 -25.45 1.73 14.33
C ASP A 209 -25.54 0.26 14.76
N GLU A 210 -25.62 0.01 16.07
CA GLU A 210 -25.83 -1.33 16.63
C GLU A 210 -27.27 -1.81 16.54
N SER A 211 -28.24 -0.90 16.36
CA SER A 211 -29.65 -1.25 16.27
C SER A 211 -30.03 -1.88 14.93
N GLY A 212 -29.14 -1.79 13.93
CA GLY A 212 -29.32 -2.35 12.59
C GLY A 212 -30.35 -1.62 11.73
N LYS A 213 -30.82 -0.45 12.17
CA LYS A 213 -31.78 0.38 11.42
C LYS A 213 -31.07 1.20 10.34
N HIS A 214 -29.83 1.61 10.62
CA HIS A 214 -28.99 2.35 9.70
C HIS A 214 -27.97 1.45 9.01
N ASP A 215 -27.84 1.63 7.70
CA ASP A 215 -26.85 0.93 6.87
C ASP A 215 -25.71 1.90 6.54
N TRP A 216 -24.60 1.75 7.25
CA TRP A 216 -23.40 2.57 7.15
C TRP A 216 -22.83 2.64 5.72
N LYS A 217 -23.16 1.70 4.84
CA LYS A 217 -22.73 1.75 3.44
C LYS A 217 -23.29 2.97 2.70
N ASN A 218 -24.42 3.53 3.16
CA ASN A 218 -24.97 4.76 2.59
C ASN A 218 -24.08 5.99 2.87
N ASP A 219 -23.36 5.98 3.99
CA ASP A 219 -22.52 7.11 4.38
C ASP A 219 -21.17 7.05 3.67
N VAL A 220 -20.66 5.84 3.43
CA VAL A 220 -19.32 5.60 2.89
C VAL A 220 -19.29 5.56 1.36
N MET A 221 -20.28 4.93 0.73
CA MET A 221 -20.28 4.70 -0.72
C MET A 221 -20.66 5.97 -1.49
N PRO A 222 -20.20 6.12 -2.75
CA PRO A 222 -20.75 7.14 -3.64
C PRO A 222 -22.27 6.91 -3.84
N GLN A 223 -23.00 7.95 -4.22
CA GLN A 223 -24.43 7.86 -4.50
C GLN A 223 -24.72 7.10 -5.79
N THR A 224 -23.83 7.20 -6.79
CA THR A 224 -23.95 6.50 -8.06
C THR A 224 -22.63 5.88 -8.49
N ILE A 225 -22.69 4.69 -9.10
CA ILE A 225 -21.55 4.03 -9.74
C ILE A 225 -21.97 3.62 -11.15
N ARG A 226 -21.32 4.21 -12.16
CA ARG A 226 -21.46 3.80 -13.56
C ARG A 226 -20.21 3.04 -13.99
N GLN A 227 -20.38 1.86 -14.56
CA GLN A 227 -19.26 1.01 -14.98
C GLN A 227 -19.08 1.06 -16.50
N TYR A 228 -17.83 1.16 -16.93
CA TYR A 228 -17.37 0.99 -18.31
C TYR A 228 -16.37 -0.18 -18.36
N SER A 229 -15.83 -0.48 -19.53
CA SER A 229 -14.86 -1.58 -19.68
C SER A 229 -13.60 -1.32 -18.84
N ASN A 230 -12.98 -0.17 -18.97
CA ASN A 230 -11.66 0.15 -18.40
C ASN A 230 -11.69 1.22 -17.28
N PHE A 231 -12.86 1.79 -16.97
CA PHE A 231 -13.03 2.74 -15.87
C PHE A 231 -14.45 2.73 -15.28
N MET A 232 -14.65 3.49 -14.21
CA MET A 232 -15.93 3.73 -13.55
C MET A 232 -16.12 5.22 -13.30
N ILE A 233 -17.37 5.66 -13.17
CA ILE A 233 -17.71 7.03 -12.79
C ILE A 233 -18.51 6.99 -11.48
N PHE A 234 -18.01 7.72 -10.48
CA PHE A 234 -18.67 7.95 -9.19
C PHE A 234 -19.30 9.33 -9.17
N ASP A 235 -20.56 9.41 -8.71
CA ASP A 235 -21.31 10.66 -8.52
C ASP A 235 -21.36 11.59 -9.75
N LYS A 236 -21.13 11.04 -10.95
CA LYS A 236 -21.00 11.76 -12.23
C LYS A 236 -19.82 12.74 -12.32
N THR A 237 -19.01 12.85 -11.27
CA THR A 237 -17.94 13.87 -11.15
C THR A 237 -16.55 13.27 -11.03
N GLN A 238 -16.44 12.00 -10.69
CA GLN A 238 -15.15 11.37 -10.43
C GLN A 238 -14.98 10.11 -11.27
N TYR A 239 -13.93 10.10 -12.06
CA TYR A 239 -13.53 8.99 -12.91
C TYR A 239 -12.49 8.16 -12.18
N VAL A 240 -12.64 6.83 -12.18
CA VAL A 240 -11.79 5.90 -11.45
C VAL A 240 -11.39 4.75 -12.37
N SER A 241 -10.09 4.45 -12.46
CA SER A 241 -9.60 3.25 -13.14
C SER A 241 -8.70 2.46 -12.23
N VAL A 242 -8.90 1.14 -12.25
CA VAL A 242 -8.08 0.15 -11.54
C VAL A 242 -7.19 -0.55 -12.55
N LEU A 243 -5.91 -0.62 -12.23
CA LEU A 243 -4.86 -1.27 -13.00
C LEU A 243 -4.16 -2.33 -12.13
N PHE A 244 -3.43 -3.23 -12.78
CA PHE A 244 -2.68 -4.29 -12.11
C PHE A 244 -1.32 -4.54 -12.77
N GLY A 245 -0.35 -4.98 -11.98
CA GLY A 245 0.97 -5.42 -12.46
C GLY A 245 0.90 -6.82 -13.07
N TRP A 246 1.11 -6.94 -14.39
CA TRP A 246 0.97 -8.18 -15.14
C TRP A 246 2.29 -8.95 -15.32
N LYS A 247 3.39 -8.25 -15.64
CA LYS A 247 4.72 -8.84 -15.85
C LYS A 247 5.76 -8.03 -15.09
N TYR A 248 6.80 -8.72 -14.65
CA TYR A 248 7.88 -8.15 -13.84
C TYR A 248 9.22 -8.49 -14.48
N SER A 249 10.18 -7.57 -14.40
CA SER A 249 11.57 -7.81 -14.72
C SER A 249 12.16 -8.82 -13.73
N ARG A 250 13.30 -9.42 -14.10
CA ARG A 250 14.02 -10.36 -13.22
C ARG A 250 14.58 -9.69 -11.98
N THR A 251 14.89 -8.42 -12.07
CA THR A 251 15.46 -7.62 -10.98
C THR A 251 14.56 -6.41 -10.79
N LEU A 252 14.05 -6.25 -9.58
CA LEU A 252 13.29 -5.10 -9.12
C LEU A 252 14.14 -4.35 -8.11
N LYS A 253 14.12 -3.02 -8.17
CA LYS A 253 14.92 -2.19 -7.27
C LYS A 253 14.10 -1.82 -6.02
N PRO A 254 14.53 -2.21 -4.81
CA PRO A 254 13.82 -1.90 -3.55
C PRO A 254 13.66 -0.40 -3.27
N ASP A 255 14.60 0.42 -3.76
CA ASP A 255 14.68 1.85 -3.43
C ASP A 255 13.80 2.73 -4.32
N GLU A 256 13.41 2.25 -5.51
CA GLU A 256 12.74 3.06 -6.53
C GLU A 256 11.30 2.64 -6.80
N LEU A 257 11.01 1.33 -6.72
CA LEU A 257 9.76 0.77 -7.23
C LEU A 257 8.54 1.36 -6.53
N MET A 258 8.40 1.16 -5.22
CA MET A 258 7.23 1.65 -4.48
C MET A 258 7.17 3.18 -4.45
N ARG A 259 8.32 3.86 -4.39
CA ARG A 259 8.40 5.33 -4.44
C ARG A 259 7.77 5.89 -5.71
N SER A 260 8.11 5.31 -6.86
CA SER A 260 7.69 5.82 -8.17
C SER A 260 6.16 5.92 -8.30
N PHE A 261 5.43 5.05 -7.60
CA PHE A 261 3.97 5.06 -7.58
C PHE A 261 3.39 5.82 -6.39
N SER A 262 4.07 5.80 -5.24
CA SER A 262 3.54 6.34 -3.98
C SER A 262 3.50 7.87 -3.94
N TYR A 263 4.37 8.55 -4.68
CA TYR A 263 4.46 10.02 -4.68
C TYR A 263 3.89 10.61 -5.96
N VAL A 264 2.57 10.51 -6.13
CA VAL A 264 1.83 11.15 -7.24
C VAL A 264 0.96 12.30 -6.75
N ASP A 265 0.71 13.27 -7.64
CA ASP A 265 0.12 14.57 -7.30
C ASP A 265 -1.42 14.55 -7.28
N PHE A 266 -2.00 13.36 -7.30
CA PHE A 266 -3.44 13.16 -7.41
C PHE A 266 -3.95 12.07 -6.48
N PRO A 267 -5.23 12.14 -6.06
CA PRO A 267 -5.81 11.11 -5.23
C PRO A 267 -5.76 9.75 -5.92
N SER A 268 -5.12 8.80 -5.25
CA SER A 268 -4.82 7.48 -5.80
C SER A 268 -4.46 6.55 -4.65
N PHE A 269 -4.43 5.26 -4.90
CA PHE A 269 -3.85 4.34 -3.94
C PHE A 269 -3.34 3.10 -4.62
N ILE A 270 -2.39 2.47 -3.97
CA ILE A 270 -1.72 1.28 -4.46
C ILE A 270 -1.87 0.21 -3.39
N THR A 271 -2.19 -1.00 -3.80
CA THR A 271 -2.38 -2.11 -2.88
C THR A 271 -1.58 -3.31 -3.33
N LEU A 272 -0.72 -3.75 -2.43
CA LEU A 272 -0.03 -5.03 -2.50
C LEU A 272 -0.85 -6.03 -1.68
N ASP A 273 -1.52 -6.95 -2.35
CA ASP A 273 -2.34 -7.99 -1.73
C ASP A 273 -1.61 -9.35 -1.79
N PHE A 274 -1.24 -9.84 -0.62
CA PHE A 274 -0.36 -10.98 -0.42
C PHE A 274 -1.17 -12.20 0.01
N SER A 275 -0.84 -13.35 -0.57
CA SER A 275 -1.21 -14.67 -0.06
C SER A 275 0.05 -15.52 0.16
N PRO A 276 0.47 -15.75 1.42
CA PRO A 276 1.64 -16.56 1.74
C PRO A 276 1.47 -18.02 1.32
N VAL A 277 2.53 -18.62 0.77
CA VAL A 277 2.60 -20.02 0.37
C VAL A 277 3.72 -20.70 1.18
N PRO A 278 3.40 -21.69 2.00
CA PRO A 278 4.38 -22.48 2.75
C PRO A 278 5.43 -23.17 1.87
N ALA A 279 6.64 -23.34 2.40
CA ALA A 279 7.79 -23.92 1.69
C ALA A 279 7.54 -25.36 1.21
N ASP A 280 6.83 -26.17 2.00
CA ASP A 280 6.45 -27.55 1.64
C ASP A 280 5.59 -27.60 0.37
N VAL A 281 4.62 -26.69 0.23
CA VAL A 281 3.77 -26.60 -0.95
C VAL A 281 4.56 -26.16 -2.18
N ILE A 282 5.54 -25.25 -2.00
CA ILE A 282 6.44 -24.80 -3.07
C ILE A 282 7.33 -25.96 -3.53
N ASN A 283 7.93 -26.68 -2.58
CA ASN A 283 8.77 -27.84 -2.86
C ASN A 283 8.00 -28.96 -3.57
N GLU A 284 6.78 -29.31 -3.12
CA GLU A 284 5.90 -30.25 -3.82
C GLU A 284 5.65 -29.80 -5.28
N LYS A 285 5.45 -28.50 -5.50
CA LYS A 285 5.22 -27.92 -6.82
C LYS A 285 6.46 -27.96 -7.72
N LEU A 286 7.63 -27.65 -7.17
CA LEU A 286 8.92 -27.67 -7.88
C LEU A 286 9.31 -29.10 -8.27
N ILE A 287 9.17 -30.07 -7.36
CA ILE A 287 9.41 -31.50 -7.65
C ILE A 287 8.49 -31.98 -8.77
N ALA A 288 7.20 -31.65 -8.70
CA ALA A 288 6.26 -31.99 -9.76
C ALA A 288 6.63 -31.32 -11.10
N ALA A 289 7.15 -30.09 -11.09
CA ALA A 289 7.61 -29.39 -12.28
C ALA A 289 8.89 -30.04 -12.87
N ALA A 290 9.84 -30.44 -12.02
CA ALA A 290 11.06 -31.14 -12.40
C ALA A 290 10.72 -32.47 -13.09
N MET A 291 9.90 -33.32 -12.44
CA MET A 291 9.45 -34.59 -13.00
C MET A 291 8.74 -34.43 -14.35
N ASN A 292 7.88 -33.42 -14.50
CA ASN A 292 7.21 -33.15 -15.76
C ASN A 292 8.20 -32.69 -16.86
N ASN A 293 9.22 -31.90 -16.49
CA ASN A 293 10.25 -31.47 -17.42
C ASN A 293 11.13 -32.65 -17.84
N GLU A 294 11.53 -33.51 -16.91
CA GLU A 294 12.28 -34.74 -17.20
C GLU A 294 11.50 -35.68 -18.11
N LYS A 295 10.22 -35.94 -17.82
CA LYS A 295 9.36 -36.72 -18.69
C LYS A 295 9.29 -36.13 -20.11
N SER A 296 9.14 -34.80 -20.21
CA SER A 296 9.13 -34.10 -21.49
C SER A 296 10.46 -34.23 -22.24
N ILE A 297 11.59 -34.24 -21.52
CA ILE A 297 12.92 -34.48 -22.09
C ILE A 297 12.99 -35.90 -22.64
N SER A 298 12.63 -36.91 -21.85
CA SER A 298 12.63 -38.31 -22.27
C SER A 298 11.76 -38.57 -23.50
N GLU A 299 10.54 -38.00 -23.55
CA GLU A 299 9.65 -38.10 -24.71
C GLU A 299 10.26 -37.48 -25.99
N GLU A 300 10.97 -36.36 -25.87
CA GLU A 300 11.69 -35.75 -27.00
C GLU A 300 12.86 -36.61 -27.46
N GLU A 301 13.63 -37.17 -26.53
CA GLU A 301 14.73 -38.06 -26.86
C GLU A 301 14.23 -39.34 -27.55
N GLU A 302 13.16 -39.95 -27.07
CA GLU A 302 12.52 -41.10 -27.72
C GLU A 302 12.02 -40.75 -29.12
N ALA A 303 11.41 -39.59 -29.29
CA ALA A 303 10.95 -39.12 -30.60
C ALA A 303 12.11 -38.90 -31.58
N LYS A 304 13.26 -38.37 -31.12
CA LYS A 304 14.48 -38.24 -31.92
C LYS A 304 15.07 -39.60 -32.30
N ARG A 305 15.12 -40.55 -31.35
CA ARG A 305 15.57 -41.93 -31.60
C ARG A 305 14.70 -42.65 -32.63
N LYS A 306 13.36 -42.53 -32.52
CA LYS A 306 12.41 -43.09 -33.51
C LYS A 306 12.60 -42.52 -34.93
N LYS A 307 13.19 -41.33 -35.05
CA LYS A 307 13.50 -40.68 -36.33
C LYS A 307 14.94 -40.89 -36.79
N ASN A 308 15.71 -41.77 -36.13
CA ASN A 308 17.14 -41.99 -36.38
C ASN A 308 18.00 -40.71 -36.32
N ILE A 309 17.58 -39.72 -35.52
CA ILE A 309 18.36 -38.50 -35.28
C ILE A 309 19.30 -38.76 -34.09
N ILE A 310 20.58 -38.43 -34.24
CA ILE A 310 21.56 -38.53 -33.15
C ILE A 310 21.11 -37.64 -31.98
N VAL A 311 20.95 -38.25 -30.80
CA VAL A 311 20.55 -37.54 -29.59
C VAL A 311 21.78 -36.88 -28.98
N SER A 312 21.93 -35.57 -29.19
CA SER A 312 22.96 -34.74 -28.54
C SER A 312 22.52 -34.17 -27.19
N GLY A 313 21.41 -34.66 -26.63
CA GLY A 313 20.80 -34.20 -25.39
C GLY A 313 19.44 -33.50 -25.56
N PRO A 314 18.87 -32.96 -24.46
CA PRO A 314 17.63 -32.20 -24.47
C PRO A 314 17.76 -30.89 -25.27
N SER A 315 16.62 -30.37 -25.73
CA SER A 315 16.58 -29.02 -26.30
C SER A 315 17.03 -27.96 -25.29
N TYR A 316 17.69 -26.90 -25.76
CA TYR A 316 18.18 -25.80 -24.92
C TYR A 316 17.09 -25.22 -24.01
N ALA A 317 15.85 -25.08 -24.51
CA ALA A 317 14.72 -24.60 -23.72
C ALA A 317 14.38 -25.51 -22.53
N LYS A 318 14.47 -26.84 -22.70
CA LYS A 318 14.19 -27.80 -21.63
C LYS A 318 15.34 -27.91 -20.64
N GLN A 319 16.58 -27.83 -21.12
CA GLN A 319 17.76 -27.78 -20.26
C GLN A 319 17.72 -26.53 -19.38
N ARG A 320 17.52 -25.35 -19.98
CA ARG A 320 17.37 -24.10 -19.23
C ARG A 320 16.25 -24.17 -18.20
N LYS A 321 15.11 -24.77 -18.55
CA LYS A 321 13.99 -24.94 -17.62
C LYS A 321 14.35 -25.88 -16.46
N LYS A 322 15.17 -26.90 -16.71
CA LYS A 322 15.70 -27.78 -15.66
C LYS A 322 16.59 -26.99 -14.70
N ASP A 323 17.57 -26.26 -15.25
CA ASP A 323 18.50 -25.44 -14.46
C ASP A 323 17.76 -24.37 -13.63
N GLU A 324 16.71 -23.75 -14.20
CA GLU A 324 15.85 -22.79 -13.48
C GLU A 324 15.08 -23.45 -12.32
N ILE A 325 14.54 -24.67 -12.51
CA ILE A 325 13.83 -25.38 -11.45
C ILE A 325 14.78 -25.78 -10.32
N GLU A 326 15.97 -26.29 -10.66
CA GLU A 326 17.01 -26.66 -9.70
C GLU A 326 17.43 -25.44 -8.86
N GLY A 327 17.70 -24.30 -9.51
CA GLY A 327 18.03 -23.06 -8.78
C GLY A 327 16.92 -22.57 -7.84
N TYR A 328 15.63 -22.73 -8.20
CA TYR A 328 14.54 -22.45 -7.28
C TYR A 328 14.47 -23.43 -6.11
N MET A 329 14.78 -24.71 -6.34
CA MET A 329 14.81 -25.71 -5.26
C MET A 329 15.92 -25.41 -4.27
N ASP A 330 17.10 -25.01 -4.74
CA ASP A 330 18.23 -24.63 -3.89
C ASP A 330 17.86 -23.42 -3.03
N LEU A 331 17.26 -22.37 -3.62
CA LEU A 331 16.82 -21.19 -2.88
C LEU A 331 15.81 -21.51 -1.78
N VAL A 332 14.83 -22.37 -2.06
CA VAL A 332 13.78 -22.74 -1.08
C VAL A 332 14.37 -23.61 0.03
N ASN A 333 15.25 -24.56 -0.29
CA ASN A 333 15.84 -25.48 0.68
C ASN A 333 16.91 -24.83 1.56
N ASP A 334 17.78 -24.01 0.98
CA ASP A 334 18.94 -23.44 1.70
C ASP A 334 18.54 -22.26 2.59
N ASN A 335 17.48 -21.51 2.25
CA ASN A 335 17.14 -20.25 2.90
C ASN A 335 15.79 -20.25 3.64
N ASP A 336 15.14 -21.40 3.78
CA ASP A 336 13.79 -21.54 4.38
C ASP A 336 12.84 -20.43 3.86
N GLU A 337 12.74 -20.32 2.52
CA GLU A 337 11.99 -19.25 1.89
C GLU A 337 10.49 -19.51 1.90
N THR A 338 9.74 -18.48 2.28
CA THR A 338 8.29 -18.43 2.08
C THR A 338 8.01 -17.81 0.72
N GLY A 339 7.08 -18.39 -0.02
CA GLY A 339 6.59 -17.81 -1.27
C GLY A 339 5.37 -16.95 -1.03
N PHE A 340 5.08 -16.04 -1.95
CA PHE A 340 3.91 -15.18 -1.90
C PHE A 340 3.30 -15.08 -3.28
N PHE A 341 1.99 -15.28 -3.36
CA PHE A 341 1.22 -14.70 -4.45
C PHE A 341 0.97 -13.23 -4.14
N LEU A 342 1.38 -12.35 -5.03
CA LEU A 342 1.20 -10.90 -4.94
C LEU A 342 0.25 -10.44 -6.05
N ASN A 343 -0.83 -9.79 -5.65
CA ASN A 343 -1.64 -8.95 -6.51
C ASN A 343 -1.22 -7.49 -6.31
N PHE A 344 -0.68 -6.86 -7.37
CA PHE A 344 -0.21 -5.47 -7.31
C PHE A 344 -1.20 -4.58 -8.05
N LEU A 345 -2.02 -3.85 -7.30
CA LEU A 345 -3.13 -3.05 -7.81
C LEU A 345 -2.85 -1.55 -7.68
N PHE A 346 -3.27 -0.79 -8.68
CA PHE A 346 -3.18 0.66 -8.72
C PHE A 346 -4.56 1.23 -8.97
N VAL A 347 -4.94 2.25 -8.21
CA VAL A 347 -6.20 2.98 -8.41
C VAL A 347 -5.88 4.43 -8.70
N ALA A 348 -6.24 4.88 -9.90
CA ALA A 348 -6.15 6.26 -10.32
C ALA A 348 -7.54 6.90 -10.30
N THR A 349 -7.63 8.12 -9.79
CA THR A 349 -8.84 8.94 -9.88
C THR A 349 -8.59 10.16 -10.76
N ALA A 350 -9.63 10.77 -11.32
CA ALA A 350 -9.55 12.01 -12.10
C ALA A 350 -10.92 12.73 -12.15
N PRO A 351 -10.95 14.06 -12.43
CA PRO A 351 -12.20 14.80 -12.60
C PRO A 351 -12.91 14.51 -13.93
N ASP A 352 -12.17 14.07 -14.94
CA ASP A 352 -12.68 13.79 -16.29
C ASP A 352 -11.93 12.62 -16.94
N GLU A 353 -12.49 12.10 -18.03
CA GLU A 353 -11.98 10.94 -18.75
C GLU A 353 -10.63 11.20 -19.42
N SER A 354 -10.39 12.40 -19.95
CA SER A 354 -9.14 12.74 -20.63
C SER A 354 -7.98 12.77 -19.64
N THR A 355 -8.20 13.42 -18.49
CA THR A 355 -7.23 13.42 -17.38
C THR A 355 -7.00 12.02 -16.84
N LEU A 356 -8.04 11.19 -16.73
CA LEU A 356 -7.88 9.79 -16.31
C LEU A 356 -6.99 9.01 -17.28
N ALA A 357 -7.21 9.15 -18.58
CA ALA A 357 -6.41 8.48 -19.61
C ALA A 357 -4.93 8.88 -19.53
N GLN A 358 -4.64 10.18 -19.32
CA GLN A 358 -3.27 10.67 -19.13
C GLN A 358 -2.61 10.06 -17.89
N ARG A 359 -3.31 10.03 -16.74
CA ARG A 359 -2.81 9.43 -15.49
C ARG A 359 -2.57 7.93 -15.62
N VAL A 360 -3.45 7.23 -16.32
CA VAL A 360 -3.31 5.80 -16.65
C VAL A 360 -2.04 5.55 -17.47
N GLU A 361 -1.79 6.37 -18.48
CA GLU A 361 -0.59 6.22 -19.31
C GLU A 361 0.69 6.54 -18.53
N GLN A 362 0.68 7.61 -17.72
CA GLN A 362 1.78 7.95 -16.81
C GLN A 362 2.12 6.81 -15.85
N LEU A 363 1.12 6.14 -15.26
CA LEU A 363 1.33 4.98 -14.41
C LEU A 363 1.97 3.81 -15.18
N LYS A 364 1.52 3.54 -16.42
CA LYS A 364 2.12 2.49 -17.26
C LYS A 364 3.57 2.79 -17.64
N GLU A 365 3.89 4.03 -17.98
CA GLU A 365 5.26 4.47 -18.28
C GLU A 365 6.16 4.32 -17.05
N THR A 366 5.66 4.74 -15.89
CA THR A 366 6.35 4.59 -14.60
C THR A 366 6.63 3.12 -14.31
N GLY A 367 5.64 2.25 -14.49
CA GLY A 367 5.84 0.80 -14.37
C GLY A 367 6.89 0.28 -15.32
N LYS A 368 6.84 0.64 -16.61
CA LYS A 368 7.83 0.18 -17.59
C LYS A 368 9.25 0.59 -17.19
N ALA A 369 9.45 1.80 -16.68
CA ALA A 369 10.74 2.27 -16.20
C ALA A 369 11.24 1.48 -14.97
N GLN A 370 10.31 1.02 -14.12
CA GLN A 370 10.61 0.24 -12.92
C GLN A 370 10.52 -1.28 -13.12
N GLY A 371 10.39 -1.74 -14.37
CA GLY A 371 10.36 -3.16 -14.70
C GLY A 371 9.02 -3.86 -14.48
N VAL A 372 7.92 -3.12 -14.30
CA VAL A 372 6.56 -3.64 -14.13
C VAL A 372 5.67 -3.26 -15.31
N VAL A 373 5.16 -4.25 -16.04
CA VAL A 373 4.17 -4.03 -17.09
C VAL A 373 2.79 -3.93 -16.44
N ILE A 374 2.18 -2.75 -16.51
CA ILE A 374 0.87 -2.47 -15.93
C ILE A 374 -0.22 -2.58 -17.00
N SER A 375 -1.38 -3.12 -16.63
CA SER A 375 -2.56 -3.26 -17.50
C SER A 375 -3.82 -2.85 -16.77
N THR A 376 -4.83 -2.37 -17.50
CA THR A 376 -6.13 -2.00 -16.93
C THR A 376 -6.95 -3.25 -16.62
N ALA A 377 -7.68 -3.24 -15.50
CA ALA A 377 -8.57 -4.34 -15.11
C ALA A 377 -9.87 -4.30 -15.92
N ASP A 378 -9.77 -4.57 -17.22
CA ASP A 378 -10.90 -4.44 -18.14
C ASP A 378 -12.03 -5.40 -17.77
N TYR A 379 -13.28 -4.93 -17.87
CA TYR A 379 -14.53 -5.61 -17.53
C TYR A 379 -14.67 -6.08 -16.07
N THR A 380 -13.71 -5.73 -15.22
CA THR A 380 -13.58 -6.22 -13.84
C THR A 380 -13.25 -5.10 -12.85
N GLN A 381 -13.34 -3.84 -13.30
CA GLN A 381 -13.04 -2.62 -12.54
C GLN A 381 -13.61 -2.62 -11.12
N LEU A 382 -14.90 -2.95 -10.95
CA LEU A 382 -15.52 -2.96 -9.62
C LEU A 382 -14.97 -4.06 -8.71
N LYS A 383 -14.69 -5.26 -9.27
CA LYS A 383 -14.08 -6.37 -8.53
C LYS A 383 -12.63 -6.03 -8.16
N ALA A 384 -11.89 -5.44 -9.09
CA ALA A 384 -10.53 -5.01 -8.85
C ALA A 384 -10.47 -3.92 -7.77
N LEU A 385 -11.42 -2.96 -7.78
CA LEU A 385 -11.53 -1.94 -6.74
C LEU A 385 -11.79 -2.54 -5.35
N ASN A 386 -12.71 -3.49 -5.24
CA ASN A 386 -12.95 -4.21 -3.97
C ASN A 386 -11.67 -4.89 -3.46
N THR A 387 -10.84 -5.40 -4.37
CA THR A 387 -9.55 -6.02 -4.01
C THR A 387 -8.51 -4.98 -3.62
N ALA A 388 -8.54 -3.79 -4.22
CA ALA A 388 -7.59 -2.72 -3.95
C ALA A 388 -7.88 -1.96 -2.64
N LEU A 389 -9.13 -1.91 -2.19
CA LEU A 389 -9.48 -1.22 -0.94
C LEU A 389 -8.87 -1.92 0.31
N PRO A 390 -8.64 -1.19 1.42
CA PRO A 390 -8.00 -1.69 2.65
C PRO A 390 -8.93 -2.56 3.51
N PHE A 391 -9.41 -3.65 2.90
CA PHE A 391 -10.13 -4.75 3.54
C PHE A 391 -9.85 -6.07 2.80
N ALA A 392 -10.08 -7.23 3.43
CA ALA A 392 -9.69 -8.55 2.93
C ALA A 392 -10.60 -9.16 1.83
N GLY A 393 -11.35 -8.33 1.09
CA GLY A 393 -12.25 -8.81 0.04
C GLY A 393 -11.59 -8.98 -1.32
N ARG A 394 -10.77 -10.02 -1.49
CA ARG A 394 -10.16 -10.35 -2.80
C ARG A 394 -11.21 -10.85 -3.79
N GLN A 395 -11.42 -10.11 -4.88
CA GLN A 395 -12.43 -10.39 -5.92
C GLN A 395 -11.80 -10.58 -7.31
N VAL A 396 -10.50 -10.28 -7.47
CA VAL A 396 -9.69 -10.60 -8.65
C VAL A 396 -8.40 -11.29 -8.23
N ASP A 397 -7.86 -12.11 -9.12
CA ASP A 397 -6.71 -13.01 -8.90
C ASP A 397 -5.55 -12.71 -9.87
N TYR A 398 -5.26 -11.42 -10.11
CA TYR A 398 -4.11 -10.96 -10.91
C TYR A 398 -2.76 -11.17 -10.20
N MET A 399 -2.58 -12.34 -9.59
CA MET A 399 -1.47 -12.60 -8.70
C MET A 399 -0.28 -13.21 -9.44
N ARG A 400 0.92 -12.80 -9.06
CA ARG A 400 2.18 -13.42 -9.46
C ARG A 400 2.87 -14.01 -8.25
N PHE A 401 3.50 -15.15 -8.46
CA PHE A 401 4.29 -15.81 -7.42
C PHE A 401 5.69 -15.18 -7.34
N PHE A 402 6.13 -14.91 -6.11
CA PHE A 402 7.47 -14.44 -5.79
C PHE A 402 7.97 -15.17 -4.54
N LEU A 403 9.29 -15.29 -4.43
CA LEU A 403 9.95 -15.71 -3.20
C LEU A 403 10.14 -14.51 -2.26
N SER A 404 10.27 -14.78 -0.96
CA SER A 404 10.47 -13.75 0.07
C SER A 404 11.62 -12.80 -0.25
N SER A 405 12.74 -13.31 -0.76
CA SER A 405 13.92 -12.51 -1.14
C SER A 405 13.61 -11.48 -2.22
N SER A 406 12.82 -11.85 -3.23
CA SER A 406 12.38 -10.93 -4.29
C SER A 406 11.34 -9.93 -3.79
N MET A 407 10.52 -10.34 -2.81
CA MET A 407 9.42 -9.53 -2.30
C MET A 407 9.88 -8.31 -1.50
N VAL A 408 11.09 -8.36 -0.97
CA VAL A 408 11.73 -7.23 -0.27
C VAL A 408 11.80 -5.98 -1.15
N ALA A 409 11.84 -6.12 -2.48
CA ALA A 409 11.78 -4.99 -3.41
C ALA A 409 10.46 -4.19 -3.36
N MET A 410 9.40 -4.76 -2.78
CA MET A 410 8.07 -4.16 -2.63
C MET A 410 7.87 -3.48 -1.27
N GLN A 411 8.95 -3.20 -0.53
CA GLN A 411 8.87 -2.56 0.77
C GLN A 411 8.19 -1.17 0.69
N PRO A 412 7.28 -0.80 1.62
CA PRO A 412 6.41 0.37 1.48
C PRO A 412 7.01 1.69 1.99
N TYR A 413 8.27 1.68 2.41
CA TYR A 413 8.92 2.79 3.08
C TYR A 413 9.87 3.55 2.17
N PHE A 414 10.03 4.84 2.45
CA PHE A 414 10.93 5.68 1.67
C PHE A 414 11.57 6.76 2.52
N ALA A 415 10.83 7.82 2.81
CA ALA A 415 11.34 8.97 3.55
C ALA A 415 10.23 9.58 4.39
N GLN A 416 10.52 9.75 5.69
CA GLN A 416 9.60 10.35 6.65
C GLN A 416 9.51 11.86 6.42
N ASP A 417 8.29 12.38 6.45
CA ASP A 417 8.01 13.82 6.50
C ASP A 417 7.74 14.25 7.95
N ILE A 418 8.21 15.45 8.30
CA ILE A 418 7.96 16.04 9.63
C ILE A 418 6.85 17.08 9.48
N LEU A 419 5.70 16.82 10.10
CA LEU A 419 4.48 17.63 10.03
C LEU A 419 3.88 17.77 11.44
N ASP A 420 4.56 18.51 12.30
CA ASP A 420 4.14 18.70 13.68
C ASP A 420 3.04 19.78 13.79
N PRO A 421 1.92 19.49 14.49
CA PRO A 421 0.89 20.49 14.75
C PRO A 421 1.43 21.70 15.50
N GLY A 422 1.08 22.91 15.04
CA GLY A 422 1.60 24.16 15.61
C GLY A 422 3.10 24.38 15.36
N GLY A 423 3.73 23.57 14.50
CA GLY A 423 5.15 23.67 14.19
C GLY A 423 5.50 24.82 13.26
N TYR A 424 6.78 25.18 13.25
CA TYR A 424 7.34 26.17 12.36
C TYR A 424 7.70 25.55 11.02
N PHE A 425 7.46 26.29 9.95
CA PHE A 425 7.86 25.94 8.60
C PHE A 425 9.39 26.04 8.46
N TYR A 426 10.02 24.90 8.17
CA TYR A 426 11.47 24.80 7.97
C TYR A 426 11.88 24.79 6.49
N GLY A 427 10.98 24.44 5.58
CA GLY A 427 11.27 24.35 4.15
C GLY A 427 10.65 23.12 3.48
N LEU A 428 11.29 22.62 2.43
CA LEU A 428 10.87 21.42 1.71
C LEU A 428 11.82 20.26 2.01
N ASN A 429 11.24 19.08 2.21
CA ASN A 429 11.98 17.84 2.12
C ASN A 429 12.38 17.63 0.65
N LEU A 430 13.69 17.65 0.38
CA LEU A 430 14.20 17.53 -0.99
C LEU A 430 13.87 16.18 -1.64
N THR A 431 13.61 15.16 -0.81
CA THR A 431 13.39 13.77 -1.22
C THR A 431 11.92 13.49 -1.54
N THR A 432 11.00 13.93 -0.67
CA THR A 432 9.54 13.75 -0.84
C THR A 432 8.85 14.94 -1.52
N LYS A 433 9.55 16.08 -1.67
CA LYS A 433 9.02 17.38 -2.13
C LYS A 433 7.85 17.90 -1.29
N ARG A 434 7.76 17.51 -0.03
CA ARG A 434 6.73 17.98 0.92
C ARG A 434 7.25 19.06 1.85
N LEU A 435 6.32 19.86 2.38
CA LEU A 435 6.64 20.87 3.38
C LEU A 435 7.06 20.20 4.70
N ILE A 436 8.05 20.81 5.37
CA ILE A 436 8.53 20.42 6.69
C ILE A 436 8.00 21.43 7.70
N PHE A 437 7.22 20.94 8.67
CA PHE A 437 6.78 21.71 9.83
C PHE A 437 7.22 20.99 11.09
N GLY A 438 8.04 21.65 11.92
CA GLY A 438 8.60 21.05 13.13
C GLY A 438 8.20 21.83 14.38
N ASN A 439 7.78 21.14 15.44
CA ASN A 439 7.48 21.73 16.74
C ASN A 439 8.39 21.14 17.80
N ARG A 440 9.49 21.85 18.09
CA ARG A 440 10.51 21.38 19.04
C ARG A 440 9.97 21.21 20.46
N LYS A 441 8.85 21.85 20.83
CA LYS A 441 8.21 21.66 22.14
C LYS A 441 7.60 20.26 22.33
N LEU A 442 7.42 19.50 21.26
CA LEU A 442 6.97 18.09 21.33
C LEU A 442 8.12 17.12 21.66
N LEU A 443 9.36 17.58 21.57
CA LEU A 443 10.53 16.77 21.89
C LEU A 443 10.80 16.78 23.39
N MET A 444 11.32 15.67 23.91
CA MET A 444 11.74 15.58 25.32
C MET A 444 12.76 16.67 25.69
N ASN A 445 13.64 17.01 24.74
CA ASN A 445 14.60 18.11 24.87
C ASN A 445 14.42 19.08 23.68
N PRO A 446 13.86 20.28 23.88
CA PRO A 446 13.52 21.22 22.79
C PRO A 446 14.71 22.01 22.23
N HIS A 447 15.94 21.56 22.46
CA HIS A 447 17.15 22.25 22.02
C HIS A 447 17.41 22.08 20.51
N ALA A 448 18.05 23.06 19.88
CA ALA A 448 18.49 22.96 18.49
C ALA A 448 19.92 23.47 18.35
N ILE A 449 20.66 22.87 17.42
CA ILE A 449 22.00 23.30 17.01
C ILE A 449 21.93 23.55 15.51
N ILE A 450 22.31 24.76 15.09
CA ILE A 450 22.32 25.17 13.67
C ILE A 450 23.77 25.38 13.26
N VAL A 451 24.28 24.51 12.38
CA VAL A 451 25.67 24.52 11.91
C VAL A 451 25.70 24.77 10.39
N GLY A 452 26.73 25.46 9.93
CA GLY A 452 26.94 25.75 8.51
C GLY A 452 28.11 26.72 8.32
N HIS A 453 28.68 26.79 7.11
CA HIS A 453 29.74 27.75 6.78
C HIS A 453 29.19 29.19 6.60
N THR A 454 30.06 30.19 6.48
CA THR A 454 29.63 31.56 6.16
C THR A 454 28.94 31.59 4.79
N GLY A 455 27.81 32.30 4.68
CA GLY A 455 27.01 32.36 3.45
C GLY A 455 26.01 31.20 3.25
N SER A 456 26.01 30.16 4.09
CA SER A 456 25.07 29.02 3.97
C SER A 456 23.61 29.32 4.36
N GLY A 457 23.30 30.54 4.80
CA GLY A 457 21.94 30.94 5.18
C GLY A 457 21.57 30.73 6.67
N LYS A 458 22.53 30.39 7.55
CA LYS A 458 22.28 30.21 9.02
C LYS A 458 21.43 31.33 9.63
N SER A 459 21.85 32.59 9.45
CA SER A 459 21.16 33.74 10.04
C SER A 459 19.77 33.97 9.43
N VAL A 460 19.58 33.59 8.16
CA VAL A 460 18.26 33.67 7.49
C VAL A 460 17.33 32.62 8.08
N LEU A 461 17.81 31.39 8.23
CA LEU A 461 17.05 30.29 8.84
C LEU A 461 16.59 30.65 10.25
N ILE A 462 17.51 31.11 11.13
CA ILE A 462 17.18 31.51 12.51
C ILE A 462 16.13 32.61 12.54
N LYS A 463 16.28 33.66 11.73
CA LYS A 463 15.30 34.75 11.67
C LYS A 463 13.93 34.24 11.21
N ALA A 464 13.90 33.40 10.18
CA ALA A 464 12.66 32.88 9.60
C ALA A 464 11.95 31.87 10.51
N THR A 465 12.66 30.98 11.19
CA THR A 465 12.07 29.92 12.02
C THR A 465 11.92 30.35 13.48
N GLU A 466 12.97 30.89 14.09
CA GLU A 466 13.01 31.09 15.55
C GLU A 466 12.52 32.46 15.99
N ILE A 467 12.58 33.47 15.13
CA ILE A 467 12.16 34.83 15.48
C ILE A 467 10.78 35.13 14.87
N PHE A 468 10.70 35.17 13.54
CA PHE A 468 9.51 35.63 12.83
C PHE A 468 8.30 34.73 13.06
N GLN A 469 8.46 33.41 12.96
CA GLN A 469 7.36 32.48 13.17
C GLN A 469 6.92 32.40 14.64
N THR A 470 7.85 32.54 15.59
CA THR A 470 7.53 32.68 17.03
C THR A 470 6.68 33.90 17.31
N LEU A 471 7.07 35.08 16.79
CA LEU A 471 6.32 36.34 16.97
C LEU A 471 4.86 36.25 16.53
N ILE A 472 4.58 35.51 15.44
CA ILE A 472 3.23 35.41 14.86
C ILE A 472 2.42 34.26 15.46
N SER A 473 3.08 33.14 15.75
CA SER A 473 2.39 31.88 16.04
C SER A 473 2.20 31.63 17.53
N THR A 474 2.96 32.34 18.39
CA THR A 474 3.01 32.09 19.83
C THR A 474 2.99 33.39 20.63
N SER A 475 2.75 33.27 21.94
CA SER A 475 2.95 34.32 22.95
C SER A 475 4.26 34.13 23.71
N ASP A 476 5.22 33.39 23.14
CA ASP A 476 6.51 33.15 23.78
C ASP A 476 7.39 34.41 23.69
N ASP A 477 8.20 34.64 24.73
CA ASP A 477 9.20 35.69 24.73
C ASP A 477 10.41 35.31 23.86
N ILE A 478 10.93 36.29 23.11
CA ILE A 478 12.17 36.16 22.35
C ILE A 478 13.24 36.96 23.09
N LEU A 479 14.18 36.23 23.69
CA LEU A 479 15.28 36.78 24.50
C LEU A 479 16.54 37.04 23.67
#